data_AF-A0A409V6X8-F1
#
_entry.id   AF-A0A409V6X8-F1
#
_cell.length_a   1.000
_cell.length_b   1.000
_cell.length_c   1.000
_cell.angle_alpha   90.00
_cell.angle_beta   90.00
_cell.angle_gamma   90.00
#
_symmetry.space_group_name_H-M   'P 1'
#
loop_
_entity.id
_entity.type
_entity.pdbx_description
1 polymer ?
#
loop_
_entity_poly.entity_id
_entity_poly.type
_entity_poly.pdbx_seq_one_letter_code
_entity_poly.pdbx_strand_id
1 'polypeptide(L)'
;MIQRSKKIWEELRRHDVKESKKHELCTELMGFVKGTMKEFAFAHDTARVLQCLVQHGSPGQKDEVFEEVKDQICLMARSKYAKFLVKKLIVYG
;
A
#
# COMPACT_ATOMS: atom_id res chain seq x y z
N MET A 1 -13.53 -7.65 -0.79
CA MET A 1 -12.50 -6.61 -1.02
C MET A 1 -11.14 -6.99 -0.41
N ILE A 2 -11.07 -7.28 0.90
CA ILE A 2 -9.83 -7.61 1.62
C ILE A 2 -9.16 -8.91 1.11
N GLN A 3 -9.93 -9.98 0.83
CA GLN A 3 -9.36 -11.25 0.34
C GLN A 3 -8.68 -11.13 -1.03
N ARG A 4 -9.21 -10.29 -1.93
CA ARG A 4 -8.65 -10.10 -3.28
C ARG A 4 -7.36 -9.29 -3.23
N SER A 5 -7.34 -8.23 -2.41
CA SER A 5 -6.13 -7.46 -2.12
C SER A 5 -5.02 -8.31 -1.50
N LYS A 6 -5.38 -9.26 -0.62
CA LYS A 6 -4.42 -10.23 -0.05
C LYS A 6 -3.84 -11.18 -1.09
N LYS A 7 -4.66 -11.73 -2.00
CA LYS A 7 -4.17 -12.59 -3.09
C LYS A 7 -3.18 -11.86 -3.98
N ILE A 8 -3.50 -10.62 -4.37
CA ILE A 8 -2.61 -9.78 -5.19
C ILE A 8 -1.30 -9.49 -4.43
N TRP A 9 -1.38 -9.19 -3.12
CA TRP A 9 -0.19 -9.03 -2.29
C TRP A 9 0.65 -10.30 -2.17
N GLU A 10 0.03 -11.47 -2.01
CA GLU A 10 0.75 -12.75 -1.98
C GLU A 10 1.46 -13.06 -3.30
N GLU A 11 0.87 -12.67 -4.44
CA GLU A 11 1.52 -12.77 -5.75
C GLU A 11 2.68 -11.77 -5.87
N LEU A 12 2.46 -10.49 -5.53
CA LEU A 12 3.50 -9.44 -5.54
C LEU A 12 4.69 -9.77 -4.64
N ARG A 13 4.46 -10.49 -3.54
CA ARG A 13 5.52 -10.92 -2.61
C ARG A 13 6.43 -12.01 -3.20
N ARG A 14 6.00 -12.75 -4.23
CA ARG A 14 6.86 -13.78 -4.84
C ARG A 14 7.99 -13.13 -5.64
N HIS A 15 9.21 -13.63 -5.46
CA HIS A 15 10.39 -13.12 -6.15
C HIS A 15 10.40 -13.40 -7.67
N ASP A 16 9.57 -14.33 -8.13
CA ASP A 16 9.51 -14.81 -9.52
C ASP A 16 8.59 -13.99 -10.43
N VAL A 17 8.00 -12.88 -9.93
CA VAL A 17 7.09 -12.06 -10.72
C VAL A 17 7.87 -11.05 -11.58
N LYS A 18 7.65 -11.11 -12.90
CA LYS A 18 8.16 -10.13 -13.87
C LYS A 18 7.72 -8.71 -13.53
N GLU A 19 8.58 -7.72 -13.79
CA GLU A 19 8.34 -6.31 -13.47
C GLU A 19 7.07 -5.74 -14.12
N SER A 20 6.78 -6.11 -15.38
CA SER A 20 5.52 -5.76 -16.07
C SER A 20 4.29 -6.22 -15.27
N LYS A 21 4.31 -7.46 -14.79
CA LYS A 21 3.20 -8.03 -14.03
C LYS A 21 3.10 -7.43 -12.63
N LYS A 22 4.21 -7.00 -12.03
CA LYS A 22 4.20 -6.22 -10.77
C LYS A 22 3.45 -4.91 -10.94
N HIS A 23 3.70 -4.18 -12.03
CA HIS A 23 2.99 -2.92 -12.32
C HIS A 23 1.48 -3.12 -12.53
N GLU A 24 1.09 -4.15 -13.29
CA GLU A 24 -0.32 -4.51 -13.47
C GLU A 24 -1.00 -4.85 -12.14
N LEU A 25 -0.37 -5.70 -11.33
CA LEU A 25 -0.88 -6.08 -10.01
C LEU A 25 -0.97 -4.89 -9.05
N CYS A 26 0.01 -3.99 -9.04
CA CYS A 26 -0.05 -2.75 -8.27
C CYS A 26 -1.20 -1.85 -8.73
N THR A 27 -1.46 -1.78 -10.03
CA THR A 27 -2.57 -0.98 -10.59
C THR A 27 -3.94 -1.57 -10.22
N GLU A 28 -4.09 -2.90 -10.32
CA GLU A 28 -5.31 -3.58 -9.86
C GLU A 28 -5.50 -3.38 -8.34
N LEU A 29 -4.43 -3.52 -7.57
CA LEU A 29 -4.45 -3.32 -6.12
C LEU A 29 -4.87 -1.90 -5.75
N MET A 30 -4.31 -0.89 -6.43
CA MET A 30 -4.63 0.51 -6.24
C MET A 30 -6.12 0.78 -6.43
N GLY A 31 -6.72 0.22 -7.49
CA GLY A 31 -8.16 0.33 -7.74
C GLY A 31 -9.03 -0.25 -6.62
N PHE A 32 -8.54 -1.25 -5.88
CA PHE A 32 -9.28 -1.82 -4.74
C PHE A 32 -9.10 -1.07 -3.43
N VAL A 33 -7.93 -0.47 -3.18
CA VAL A 33 -7.65 0.22 -1.92
C VAL A 33 -8.04 1.69 -1.94
N LYS A 34 -8.18 2.30 -3.12
CA LYS A 34 -8.57 3.69 -3.30
C LYS A 34 -9.87 4.02 -2.56
N GLY A 35 -9.84 5.06 -1.73
CA GLY A 35 -10.97 5.51 -0.91
C GLY A 35 -11.11 4.79 0.44
N THR A 36 -10.34 3.74 0.71
CA THR A 36 -10.32 3.02 2.00
C THR A 36 -8.90 2.85 2.56
N MET A 37 -7.92 3.59 2.05
CA MET A 37 -6.51 3.42 2.41
C MET A 37 -6.23 3.74 3.88
N LYS A 38 -6.97 4.71 4.43
CA LYS A 38 -6.92 5.05 5.87
C LYS A 38 -7.21 3.82 6.73
N GLU A 39 -8.32 3.12 6.47
CA GLU A 39 -8.70 1.91 7.22
C GLU A 39 -7.70 0.78 7.04
N PHE A 40 -7.20 0.59 5.81
CA PHE A 40 -6.19 -0.42 5.51
C PHE A 40 -4.87 -0.16 6.24
N ALA A 41 -4.51 1.10 6.49
CA ALA A 41 -3.28 1.43 7.19
C ALA A 41 -3.30 1.05 8.68
N PHE A 42 -4.48 1.11 9.32
CA PHE A 42 -4.63 0.76 10.74
C PHE A 42 -4.85 -0.73 10.98
N ALA A 43 -5.34 -1.48 9.99
CA ALA A 43 -5.57 -2.91 10.11
C ALA A 43 -4.27 -3.74 9.99
N HIS A 44 -4.09 -4.69 10.92
CA HIS A 44 -2.85 -5.46 11.08
C HIS A 44 -2.45 -6.25 9.82
N ASP A 45 -3.44 -6.85 9.16
CA ASP A 45 -3.26 -7.74 8.01
C ASP A 45 -3.22 -7.00 6.67
N THR A 46 -3.87 -5.84 6.56
CA THR A 46 -3.93 -5.04 5.33
C THR A 46 -2.88 -3.93 5.27
N ALA A 47 -2.29 -3.50 6.38
CA ALA A 47 -1.22 -2.50 6.37
C ALA A 47 0.00 -2.93 5.54
N ARG A 48 0.28 -4.25 5.47
CA ARG A 48 1.36 -4.80 4.63
C ARG A 48 1.09 -4.70 3.14
N VAL A 49 -0.18 -4.70 2.75
CA VAL A 49 -0.62 -4.53 1.37
C VAL A 49 -0.27 -3.12 0.89
N LEU A 50 -0.61 -2.09 1.68
CA LEU A 50 -0.25 -0.70 1.37
C LEU A 50 1.26 -0.47 1.38
N GLN A 51 2.00 -1.08 2.31
CA GLN A 51 3.46 -0.99 2.32
C GLN A 51 4.09 -1.54 1.03
N CYS A 52 3.55 -2.65 0.51
CA CYS A 52 3.99 -3.24 -0.75
C CYS A 52 3.65 -2.34 -1.95
N LEU A 53 2.45 -1.75 -1.93
CA LEU A 53 2.01 -0.79 -2.95
C LEU A 53 2.93 0.45 -2.99
N VAL A 54 3.29 1.03 -1.85
CA VAL A 54 4.21 2.19 -1.82
C VAL A 54 5.64 1.80 -2.26
N GLN A 55 6.05 0.57 -1.99
CA GLN A 55 7.39 0.08 -2.35
C GLN A 55 7.55 -0.19 -3.85
N HIS A 56 6.51 -0.70 -4.52
CA HIS A 56 6.55 -1.12 -5.93
C HIS A 56 5.70 -0.28 -6.88
N GLY A 57 4.86 0.60 -6.33
CA GLY A 57 3.98 1.46 -7.11
C GLY A 57 4.75 2.53 -7.88
N SER A 58 4.14 3.00 -8.95
CA SER A 58 4.65 4.13 -9.74
C SER A 58 4.55 5.44 -8.95
N PRO A 59 5.28 6.50 -9.34
CA PRO A 59 5.22 7.80 -8.65
C PRO A 59 3.79 8.33 -8.46
N GLY A 60 2.96 8.29 -9.53
CA GLY A 60 1.57 8.72 -9.43
C GLY A 60 0.72 7.88 -8.47
N GLN A 61 1.01 6.59 -8.33
CA GLN A 61 0.35 5.75 -7.32
C GLN A 61 0.78 6.13 -5.90
N LYS A 62 2.05 6.48 -5.69
CA LYS A 62 2.54 6.92 -4.38
C LYS A 62 1.93 8.26 -3.99
N ASP A 63 1.81 9.19 -4.93
CA ASP A 63 1.16 10.48 -4.72
C ASP A 63 -0.30 10.31 -4.32
N GLU A 64 -1.05 9.43 -5.01
CA GLU A 64 -2.43 9.12 -4.64
C GLU A 64 -2.54 8.51 -3.22
N VAL A 65 -1.63 7.59 -2.87
CA VAL A 65 -1.60 7.03 -1.51
C VAL A 65 -1.33 8.12 -0.48
N PHE A 66 -0.35 8.98 -0.76
CA PHE A 66 0.02 10.09 0.12
C PHE A 66 -1.14 11.06 0.31
N GLU A 67 -1.78 11.49 -0.77
CA GLU A 67 -2.92 12.40 -0.76
C GLU A 67 -4.09 11.85 0.08
N GLU A 68 -4.34 10.54 0.03
CA GLU A 68 -5.39 9.94 0.84
C GLU A 68 -5.00 9.83 2.32
N VAL A 69 -3.73 9.55 2.65
CA VAL A 69 -3.33 9.33 4.05
C VAL A 69 -2.78 10.57 4.77
N LYS A 70 -2.50 11.68 4.06
CA LYS A 70 -1.83 12.87 4.60
C LYS A 70 -2.47 13.43 5.87
N ASP A 71 -3.81 13.47 5.92
CA ASP A 71 -4.55 13.99 7.07
C ASP A 71 -4.36 13.16 8.35
N GLN A 72 -3.98 11.89 8.19
CA GLN A 72 -3.82 10.94 9.29
C GLN A 72 -2.37 10.54 9.56
N ILE A 73 -1.38 11.11 8.86
CA ILE A 73 0.04 10.77 9.05
C ILE A 73 0.46 10.88 10.52
N CYS A 74 0.04 11.94 11.22
CA CYS A 74 0.35 12.13 12.64
C CYS A 74 -0.21 11.01 13.53
N LEU A 75 -1.42 10.52 13.25
CA LEU A 75 -2.04 9.41 13.97
C LEU A 75 -1.37 8.08 13.59
N MET A 76 -1.07 7.90 12.30
CA MET A 76 -0.43 6.70 11.78
C MET A 76 0.98 6.51 12.33
N ALA A 77 1.75 7.59 12.49
CA ALA A 77 3.08 7.56 13.08
C ALA A 77 3.08 7.03 14.53
N ARG A 78 1.99 7.23 15.27
CA ARG A 78 1.82 6.74 16.65
C ARG A 78 1.23 5.32 16.71
N SER A 79 0.70 4.81 15.61
CA SER A 79 0.11 3.47 15.55
C SER A 79 1.16 2.37 15.49
N LYS A 80 0.87 1.21 16.11
CA LYS A 80 1.75 0.03 16.09
C LYS A 80 2.04 -0.48 14.68
N TYR A 81 1.07 -0.33 13.75
CA TYR A 81 1.13 -0.90 12.40
C TYR A 81 1.27 0.17 11.32
N ALA A 82 0.49 1.24 11.41
CA ALA A 82 0.47 2.27 10.37
C ALA A 82 1.78 3.08 10.28
N LYS A 83 2.58 3.11 11.37
CA LYS A 83 3.89 3.79 11.39
C LYS A 83 4.85 3.26 10.33
N PHE A 84 4.74 1.99 9.96
CA PHE A 84 5.58 1.38 8.94
C PHE A 84 5.22 1.88 7.53
N LEU A 85 3.94 2.18 7.29
CA LEU A 85 3.51 2.81 6.05
C LEU A 85 4.06 4.24 5.95
N VAL A 86 3.98 5.03 7.03
CA VAL A 86 4.59 6.38 7.08
C VAL A 86 6.10 6.31 6.80
N LYS A 87 6.81 5.35 7.41
CA LYS A 87 8.23 5.12 7.12
C LYS A 87 8.47 4.82 5.63
N LYS A 88 7.62 4.01 5.00
CA LYS A 88 7.75 3.68 3.57
C LYS A 88 7.48 4.89 2.68
N LEU A 89 6.51 5.74 3.01
CA LEU A 89 6.27 6.99 2.30
C LEU A 89 7.48 7.93 2.37
N ILE A 90 8.18 8.01 3.50
CA ILE A 90 9.39 8.84 3.62
C ILE A 90 10.57 8.27 2.81
N VAL A 91 10.66 6.94 2.65
CA VAL A 91 11.79 6.29 1.96
C VAL A 91 11.56 6.19 0.45
N TYR A 92 10.31 6.02 0.01
CA TYR A 92 9.97 5.71 -1.38
C TYR A 92 9.05 6.73 -2.04
N GLY A 93 8.39 7.59 -1.27
CA GLY A 93 7.58 8.71 -1.78
C GLY A 93 8.44 9.88 -2.21
#